data_AF-A0A943FML5-F1
#
_entry.id   AF-A0A943FML5-F1
#
_cell.length_a   1.000
_cell.length_b   1.000
_cell.length_c   1.000
_cell.angle_alpha   90.00
_cell.angle_beta   90.00
_cell.angle_gamma   90.00
#
_symmetry.space_group_name_H-M   'P 1'
#
loop_
_entity.id
_entity.type
_entity.pdbx_description
1 polymer ?
#
loop_
_entity_poly.entity_id
_entity_poly.type
_entity_poly.pdbx_seq_one_letter_code
_entity_poly.pdbx_strand_id
1 'polypeptide(L)'
;MKRADVNWGEVRRKYESGMYTYQRLAREYHVCTQTVWRHAIKGQWQIGREEAEKQILRRCLMATAKLLETAAAGATERLESGEGSLKEVKELGGILQALVGTAAKMCQSEKNNDTAVNEIRVIMSEEVEALSG
;
A
#
# COMPACT_ATOMS: atom_id res chain seq x y z
N MET A 1 -10.70 -16.94 -30.56
CA MET A 1 -10.20 -15.97 -29.55
C MET A 1 -8.68 -15.95 -29.61
N LYS A 2 -8.08 -14.81 -30.00
CA LYS A 2 -6.62 -14.62 -29.90
C LYS A 2 -6.26 -14.62 -28.41
N ARG A 3 -5.34 -15.47 -27.98
CA ARG A 3 -4.77 -15.38 -26.64
C ARG A 3 -4.07 -14.02 -26.57
N ALA A 4 -4.63 -13.08 -25.80
CA ALA A 4 -3.84 -11.94 -25.38
C ALA A 4 -2.59 -12.52 -24.73
N ASP A 5 -1.42 -12.11 -25.19
CA ASP A 5 -0.15 -12.54 -24.62
C ASP A 5 0.00 -11.83 -23.27
N VAL A 6 -0.74 -12.35 -22.28
CA VAL A 6 -0.78 -11.77 -20.93
C VAL A 6 0.56 -12.03 -20.28
N ASN A 7 1.27 -10.96 -19.94
CA ASN A 7 2.51 -11.06 -19.19
C ASN A 7 2.21 -11.49 -17.74
N TRP A 8 2.18 -12.81 -17.51
CA TRP A 8 1.91 -13.40 -16.19
C TRP A 8 2.93 -13.00 -15.12
N GLY A 9 4.14 -12.56 -15.49
CA GLY A 9 5.12 -12.02 -14.55
C GLY A 9 4.74 -10.64 -14.01
N GLU A 10 4.12 -9.80 -14.84
CA GLU A 10 3.55 -8.53 -14.39
C GLU A 10 2.29 -8.75 -13.54
N VAL A 11 1.38 -9.64 -13.97
CA VAL A 11 0.17 -9.99 -13.20
C VAL A 11 0.56 -10.53 -11.82
N ARG A 12 1.59 -11.38 -11.76
CA ARG A 12 2.17 -11.88 -10.52
C ARG A 12 2.67 -10.74 -9.64
N ARG A 13 3.53 -9.84 -10.14
CA ARG A 13 4.02 -8.69 -9.36
C ARG A 13 2.88 -7.83 -8.82
N LYS A 14 1.83 -7.58 -9.62
CA LYS A 14 0.64 -6.84 -9.15
C LYS A 14 -0.12 -7.60 -8.07
N TYR A 15 -0.28 -8.91 -8.18
CA TYR A 15 -0.89 -9.72 -7.12
C TYR A 15 -0.05 -9.71 -5.84
N GLU A 16 1.26 -9.97 -5.96
CA GLU A 16 2.19 -10.05 -4.84
C GLU A 16 2.41 -8.68 -4.16
N SER A 17 2.15 -7.57 -4.86
CA SER A 17 2.04 -6.22 -4.28
C SER A 17 0.86 -6.04 -3.32
N GLY A 18 -0.02 -7.04 -3.18
CA GLY A 18 -1.16 -6.98 -2.26
C GLY A 18 -2.24 -5.95 -2.62
N MET A 19 -2.07 -5.14 -3.66
CA MET A 19 -3.02 -4.10 -4.05
C MET A 19 -4.12 -4.60 -5.01
N TYR A 20 -3.95 -5.81 -5.53
CA TYR A 20 -4.81 -6.38 -6.55
C TYR A 20 -5.36 -7.74 -6.13
N THR A 21 -6.68 -7.87 -6.17
CA THR A 21 -7.36 -9.16 -6.03
C THR A 21 -7.39 -9.89 -7.37
N TYR A 22 -7.57 -11.22 -7.35
CA TYR A 22 -7.74 -11.99 -8.59
C TYR A 22 -8.85 -11.44 -9.49
N GLN A 23 -9.95 -10.95 -8.90
CA GLN A 23 -11.06 -10.36 -9.64
C GLN A 23 -10.67 -9.02 -10.30
N ARG A 24 -9.84 -8.21 -9.65
CA ARG A 24 -9.34 -6.96 -10.22
C ARG A 24 -8.38 -7.24 -11.37
N LEU A 25 -7.45 -8.18 -11.20
CA LEU A 25 -6.52 -8.62 -12.25
C LEU A 25 -7.27 -9.22 -13.45
N ALA A 26 -8.30 -10.03 -13.20
CA ALA A 26 -9.14 -10.59 -14.25
C ALA A 26 -9.80 -9.51 -15.12
N ARG A 27 -10.35 -8.46 -14.48
CA ARG A 27 -10.95 -7.32 -15.19
C ARG A 27 -9.92 -6.52 -15.99
N GLU A 28 -8.76 -6.24 -15.40
CA GLU A 28 -7.72 -5.41 -16.00
C GLU A 28 -7.04 -6.07 -17.20
N TYR A 29 -6.77 -7.37 -17.10
CA TYR A 29 -6.14 -8.13 -18.18
C TYR A 29 -7.15 -8.84 -19.10
N HIS A 30 -8.45 -8.56 -18.93
CA HIS A 30 -9.55 -9.15 -19.72
C HIS A 30 -9.53 -10.68 -19.78
N VAL A 31 -9.14 -11.31 -18.67
CA VAL A 31 -9.13 -12.77 -18.50
C VAL A 31 -10.18 -13.17 -17.47
N CYS A 32 -10.58 -14.44 -17.44
CA CYS A 32 -11.45 -14.92 -16.36
C CYS A 32 -10.65 -15.08 -15.05
N THR A 33 -11.32 -14.87 -13.92
CA THR A 33 -10.73 -15.04 -12.58
C THR A 33 -10.14 -16.44 -12.39
N GLN A 34 -10.76 -17.48 -12.97
CA GLN A 34 -10.27 -18.86 -12.94
C GLN A 34 -8.89 -19.00 -13.63
N THR A 35 -8.64 -18.28 -14.73
CA THR A 35 -7.32 -18.30 -15.38
C THR A 35 -6.26 -17.70 -14.47
N VAL A 36 -6.54 -16.56 -13.84
CA VAL A 36 -5.62 -15.94 -12.89
C VAL A 36 -5.33 -16.88 -11.72
N TRP A 37 -6.35 -17.51 -11.15
CA TRP A 37 -6.21 -18.47 -10.06
C TRP A 37 -5.36 -19.68 -10.44
N ARG A 38 -5.56 -20.25 -11.63
CA ARG A 38 -4.76 -21.38 -12.14
C ARG A 38 -3.28 -21.00 -12.27
N HIS A 39 -3.00 -19.79 -12.75
CA HIS A 39 -1.63 -19.27 -12.82
C HIS A 39 -1.03 -19.00 -11.44
N ALA A 40 -1.83 -18.49 -10.50
CA ALA A 40 -1.39 -18.25 -9.13
C ALA A 40 -1.03 -19.54 -8.40
N ILE A 41 -1.81 -20.61 -8.56
CA ILE A 41 -1.49 -21.94 -7.98
C ILE A 41 -0.25 -22.52 -8.64
N LYS A 42 -0.20 -22.53 -9.97
CA LYS A 42 0.94 -23.10 -10.72
C LYS A 42 2.24 -22.37 -10.41
N GLY A 43 2.18 -21.05 -10.24
CA GLY A 43 3.33 -20.20 -9.92
C GLY A 43 3.57 -19.98 -8.43
N GLN A 44 2.77 -20.61 -7.56
CA GLN A 44 2.80 -20.45 -6.10
C GLN A 44 2.92 -18.99 -5.67
N TRP A 45 2.06 -18.12 -6.20
CA TRP A 45 2.13 -16.69 -5.91
C TRP A 45 1.90 -16.43 -4.42
N GLN A 46 2.73 -15.58 -3.83
CA GLN A 46 2.66 -15.24 -2.42
C GLN A 46 2.69 -13.74 -2.24
N ILE A 47 1.75 -13.22 -1.45
CA ILE A 47 1.86 -11.84 -0.96
C ILE A 47 3.00 -11.84 0.05
N GLY A 48 4.03 -11.02 -0.18
CA GLY A 48 5.16 -10.91 0.74
C GLY A 48 4.67 -10.55 2.15
N ARG A 49 5.34 -11.06 3.19
CA ARG A 49 4.95 -10.85 4.60
C ARG A 49 4.74 -9.37 4.93
N GLU A 50 5.66 -8.51 4.50
CA GLU A 50 5.60 -7.06 4.67
C GLU A 50 4.36 -6.45 4.00
N GLU A 51 4.03 -6.91 2.79
CA GLU A 51 2.89 -6.38 2.04
C GLU A 51 1.54 -6.90 2.58
N ALA A 52 1.53 -8.12 3.15
CA ALA A 52 0.40 -8.63 3.89
C ALA A 52 0.14 -7.81 5.17
N GLU A 53 1.20 -7.45 5.90
CA GLU A 53 1.13 -6.56 7.06
C GLU A 53 0.61 -5.16 6.66
N LYS A 54 1.12 -4.58 5.57
CA LYS A 54 0.61 -3.32 5.00
C LYS A 54 -0.87 -3.42 4.63
N GLN A 55 -1.31 -4.53 4.05
CA GLN A 55 -2.71 -4.72 3.70
C GLN A 55 -3.62 -4.78 4.93
N ILE A 56 -3.19 -5.46 6.00
CA ILE A 56 -3.91 -5.51 7.28
C ILE A 56 -4.01 -4.09 7.85
N LEU A 57 -2.90 -3.36 7.88
CA LEU A 57 -2.88 -1.98 8.37
C LEU A 57 -3.80 -1.06 7.54
N ARG A 58 -3.80 -1.16 6.20
CA ARG A 58 -4.72 -0.41 5.32
C ARG A 58 -6.19 -0.71 5.64
N ARG A 59 -6.54 -1.98 5.89
CA ARG A 59 -7.92 -2.37 6.28
C ARG A 59 -8.30 -1.84 7.65
N CYS A 60 -7.40 -1.94 8.63
CA CYS A 60 -7.61 -1.39 9.98
C CYS A 60 -7.82 0.12 9.91
N LEU A 61 -6.97 0.84 9.18
CA LEU A 61 -7.07 2.29 9.00
C LEU A 61 -8.41 2.70 8.39
N MET A 62 -8.87 1.98 7.36
CA MET A 62 -10.16 2.23 6.73
C MET A 62 -11.34 1.96 7.68
N ALA A 63 -11.26 0.90 8.49
CA ALA A 63 -12.28 0.61 9.50
C ALA A 63 -12.34 1.71 10.57
N THR A 64 -11.19 2.16 11.06
CA THR A 64 -11.09 3.28 12.00
C THR A 64 -11.62 4.58 11.42
N ALA A 65 -11.31 4.90 10.16
CA ALA A 65 -11.84 6.07 9.47
C ALA A 65 -13.37 6.06 9.41
N LYS A 66 -13.97 4.92 9.06
CA LYS A 66 -15.44 4.76 9.03
C LYS A 66 -16.08 4.91 10.41
N LEU A 67 -15.46 4.35 11.45
CA LEU A 67 -15.95 4.51 12.82
C LEU A 67 -15.91 5.98 13.26
N LEU A 68 -14.83 6.70 12.91
CA LEU A 68 -14.70 8.12 13.20
C LEU A 68 -15.69 8.98 12.41
N GLU A 69 -15.95 8.65 11.14
CA GLU A 69 -16.97 9.32 10.33
C GLU A 69 -18.36 9.21 10.97
N THR A 70 -18.77 7.99 11.37
CA THR A 70 -20.04 7.77 12.07
C THR A 70 -20.07 8.50 13.41
N ALA A 71 -18.99 8.48 14.18
CA ALA A 71 -18.90 9.18 15.47
C ALA A 71 -18.98 10.70 15.31
N ALA A 72 -18.31 11.26 14.29
CA ALA A 72 -18.34 12.69 13.98
C ALA A 72 -19.72 13.12 13.49
N ALA A 73 -20.38 12.33 12.64
CA ALA A 73 -21.75 12.59 12.21
C ALA A 73 -22.70 12.64 13.41
N GLY A 74 -22.66 11.62 14.28
CA GLY A 74 -23.50 11.59 15.48
C GLY A 74 -23.18 12.70 16.49
N ALA A 75 -21.91 13.08 16.65
CA ALA A 75 -21.54 14.20 17.52
C ALA A 75 -22.00 15.56 16.96
N THR A 76 -21.99 15.71 15.64
CA THR A 76 -22.50 16.92 14.97
C THR A 76 -24.01 17.03 15.09
N GLU A 77 -24.73 15.92 14.89
CA GLU A 77 -26.20 15.87 15.06
C GLU A 77 -26.61 16.21 16.49
N ARG A 78 -25.92 15.65 17.50
CA ARG A 78 -26.16 16.02 18.92
C ARG A 78 -25.85 17.49 19.19
N LEU A 79 -24.80 18.03 18.58
CA LEU A 79 -24.47 19.45 18.72
C LEU A 79 -25.57 20.34 18.13
N GLU A 80 -26.12 19.97 16.98
CA GLU A 80 -27.24 20.66 16.33
C GLU A 80 -28.54 20.57 17.13
N SER A 81 -28.78 19.45 17.84
CA SER A 81 -29.93 19.29 18.74
C SER A 81 -29.75 19.99 20.10
N GLY A 82 -28.57 20.54 20.39
CA GLY A 82 -28.24 21.18 21.67
C GLY A 82 -27.91 20.22 22.81
N GLU A 83 -27.90 18.90 22.56
CA GLU A 83 -27.52 17.86 23.52
C GLU A 83 -26.02 17.52 23.47
N GLY A 84 -25.31 18.01 22.45
CA GLY A 84 -23.92 17.73 22.17
C GLY A 84 -22.96 18.84 22.59
N SER A 85 -21.68 18.48 22.70
CA SER A 85 -20.62 19.42 23.08
C SER A 85 -19.71 19.75 21.89
N LEU A 86 -19.50 21.04 21.64
CA LEU A 86 -18.51 21.51 20.66
C LEU A 86 -17.10 20.98 20.96
N LYS A 87 -16.81 20.66 22.22
CA LYS A 87 -15.54 20.05 22.64
C LYS A 87 -15.37 18.64 22.03
N GLU A 88 -16.41 17.81 22.05
CA GLU A 88 -16.38 16.46 21.47
C GLU A 88 -16.11 16.50 19.96
N VAL A 89 -16.79 17.41 19.24
CA VAL A 89 -16.59 17.58 17.79
C VAL A 89 -15.15 18.01 17.47
N LYS A 90 -14.56 18.90 18.28
CA LYS A 90 -13.16 19.32 18.12
C LYS A 90 -12.18 18.18 18.40
N GLU A 91 -12.43 17.38 19.43
CA GLU A 91 -11.59 16.20 19.76
C GLU A 91 -11.63 15.16 18.64
N LEU A 92 -12.82 14.87 18.09
CA LEU A 92 -12.96 13.99 16.93
C LEU A 92 -12.22 14.52 15.70
N GLY A 93 -12.26 15.83 15.45
CA GLY A 93 -11.45 16.48 14.41
C GLY A 93 -9.95 16.28 14.62
N GLY A 94 -9.47 16.39 15.87
CA GLY A 94 -8.06 16.13 16.22
C GLY A 94 -7.64 14.68 15.97
N ILE A 95 -8.49 13.70 16.32
CA ILE A 95 -8.24 12.28 16.07
C ILE A 95 -8.20 11.99 14.57
N LEU A 96 -9.12 12.58 13.80
CA LEU A 96 -9.13 12.46 12.34
C LEU A 96 -7.83 12.99 11.73
N GLN A 97 -7.34 14.14 12.19
CA GLN A 97 -6.09 14.72 11.72
C GLN A 97 -4.87 13.84 12.05
N ALA A 98 -4.83 13.24 13.24
CA ALA A 98 -3.79 12.28 13.62
C ALA A 98 -3.83 11.01 12.75
N LEU A 99 -5.03 10.52 12.41
CA LEU A 99 -5.23 9.37 11.53
C LEU A 99 -4.72 9.67 10.11
N VAL A 100 -5.07 10.83 9.56
CA VAL A 100 -4.59 11.28 8.23
C VAL A 100 -3.07 11.43 8.23
N GLY A 101 -2.47 11.99 9.29
CA GLY A 101 -1.02 12.11 9.44
C GLY A 101 -0.33 10.74 9.47
N THR A 102 -0.95 9.75 10.13
CA THR A 102 -0.45 8.37 10.16
C THR A 102 -0.53 7.71 8.78
N ALA A 103 -1.67 7.88 8.09
CA ALA A 103 -1.87 7.38 6.73
C ALA A 103 -0.85 7.96 5.73
N ALA A 104 -0.58 9.26 5.81
CA ALA A 104 0.37 9.94 4.94
C ALA A 104 1.80 9.39 5.10
N LYS A 105 2.24 9.12 6.34
CA LYS A 105 3.55 8.53 6.62
C LYS A 105 3.68 7.12 6.04
N MET A 106 2.60 6.33 6.10
CA MET A 106 2.58 5.00 5.49
C MET A 106 2.75 5.05 3.97
N CYS A 107 2.12 6.01 3.28
CA CYS A 107 2.26 6.18 1.82
C CYS A 107 3.62 6.76 1.41
N GLN A 108 4.32 7.50 2.28
CA GLN A 108 5.64 8.08 1.99
C GLN A 108 6.78 7.07 2.15
N SER A 109 6.66 6.12 3.07
CA SER A 109 7.61 5.00 3.23
C SER A 109 7.81 4.21 1.91
N GLU A 110 6.80 4.17 1.04
CA GLU A 110 6.87 3.47 -0.25
C GLU A 110 7.79 4.17 -1.26
N LYS A 111 8.02 5.49 -1.15
CA LYS A 111 8.86 6.25 -2.10
C LYS A 111 10.35 6.21 -1.77
N ASN A 112 10.71 5.95 -0.52
CA ASN A 112 12.10 6.02 -0.06
C ASN A 112 12.89 4.72 -0.30
N ASN A 113 12.19 3.60 -0.56
CA ASN A 113 12.85 2.31 -0.79
C ASN A 113 13.36 2.13 -2.23
N ASP A 114 12.91 2.94 -3.19
CA ASP A 114 13.41 2.89 -4.58
C ASP A 114 14.71 3.68 -4.81
N THR A 115 15.15 4.50 -3.84
CA THR A 115 16.36 5.33 -3.98
C THR A 115 17.61 4.70 -3.35
N ALA A 116 17.47 3.62 -2.57
CA ALA A 116 18.54 3.13 -1.68
C ALA A 116 19.42 1.98 -2.23
N VAL A 117 19.47 1.74 -3.55
CA VAL A 117 20.29 0.64 -4.13
C VAL A 117 21.28 1.08 -5.22
N ASN A 118 21.88 2.28 -5.10
CA ASN A 118 22.95 2.68 -6.01
C ASN A 118 24.09 3.46 -5.33
N GLU A 119 24.47 3.08 -4.12
CA GLU A 119 25.80 3.44 -3.60
C GLU A 119 26.84 2.49 -4.19
N ILE A 120 27.34 2.82 -5.38
CA ILE A 120 28.59 2.25 -5.90
C ILE A 120 29.72 2.73 -4.98
N ARG A 121 30.14 1.90 -4.03
CA ARG A 121 31.39 2.12 -3.29
C ARG A 121 32.57 1.82 -4.23
N VAL A 122 33.16 2.87 -4.78
CA VAL A 122 34.50 2.80 -5.39
C VAL A 122 35.51 2.64 -4.26
N ILE A 123 36.11 1.45 -4.15
CA ILE A 123 37.28 1.22 -3.30
C ILE A 123 38.50 1.60 -4.15
N MET A 124 39.17 2.69 -3.82
CA MET A 124 40.48 3.02 -4.40
C MET A 124 41.53 2.12 -3.72
N SER A 125 42.05 1.14 -4.43
CA SER A 125 43.20 0.36 -3.99
C SER A 125 44.47 1.20 -4.20
N GLU A 126 45.26 1.40 -3.14
CA GLU A 126 46.55 2.12 -3.14
C GLU A 126 47.69 1.33 -3.82
N GLU A 127 47.51 0.90 -5.08
CA GLU A 127 48.58 0.27 -5.86
C GLU A 127 48.59 0.78 -7.31
N VAL A 128 48.85 2.07 -7.52
CA VAL A 128 49.45 2.58 -8.76
C VAL A 128 50.46 3.66 -8.40
N GLU A 129 51.60 3.24 -7.89
CA GLU A 129 52.85 4.01 -7.90
C GLU A 129 53.94 3.05 -8.42
N ALA A 130 54.78 3.57 -9.32
CA ALA A 130 55.73 2.85 -10.21
C ALA A 130 55.05 2.17 -11.42
N LEU A 131 55.26 2.59 -12.68
CA LEU A 131 56.55 2.82 -13.33
C LEU A 131 56.38 3.83 -14.48
N SER A 132 56.87 5.06 -14.29
CA SER A 132 57.41 5.87 -15.39
C SER A 132 58.79 6.34 -14.95
N GLY A 133 59.74 5.42 -15.00
CA GLY A 133 61.15 5.73 -15.16
C GLY A 133 61.49 5.65 -16.64
#